data_AF-A0A5C5R831-F1
#
_entry.id   AF-A0A5C5R831-F1
#
_cell.length_a   1.000
_cell.length_b   1.000
_cell.length_c   1.000
_cell.angle_alpha   90.00
_cell.angle_beta   90.00
_cell.angle_gamma   90.00
#
_symmetry.space_group_name_H-M   'P 1'
#
loop_
_entity.id
_entity.type
_entity.pdbx_description
1 polymer ?
#
loop_
_entity_poly.entity_id
_entity_poly.type
_entity_poly.pdbx_seq_one_letter_code
_entity_poly.pdbx_strand_id
1 'polypeptide(L)'
;VAGYWSPERAELDDPVSGARIADEIRSAAPTVLVVGLGKPRQEQWIDDWGTRSSAAVLLPFGAAADFVAGTVERAPERWQRSGLEWLYRLQQEPRRLARRYLIQGPPALARLRAATIGEITSPAAFEPGDRP
;
A
#
# COMPACT_ATOMS: atom_id res chain seq x y z
N VAL A 1 -16.72 8.56 3.80
CA VAL A 1 -16.09 7.49 2.98
C VAL A 1 -16.86 7.39 1.68
N ALA A 2 -16.18 7.44 0.52
CA ALA A 2 -16.82 7.50 -0.79
C ALA A 2 -17.31 6.12 -1.32
N GLY A 3 -16.69 5.02 -0.85
CA GLY A 3 -17.06 3.67 -1.23
C GLY A 3 -16.12 2.62 -0.61
N TYR A 4 -16.47 1.35 -0.80
CA TYR A 4 -15.67 0.19 -0.43
C TYR A 4 -15.71 -0.84 -1.56
N TRP A 5 -14.55 -1.41 -1.88
CA TRP A 5 -14.41 -2.45 -2.88
C TRP A 5 -13.64 -3.61 -2.27
N SER A 6 -14.21 -4.82 -2.37
CA SER A 6 -13.60 -6.06 -1.89
C SER A 6 -13.55 -7.08 -3.03
N PRO A 7 -12.80 -6.81 -4.10
CA PRO A 7 -12.71 -7.70 -5.24
C PRO A 7 -12.02 -9.01 -4.85
N GLU A 8 -12.47 -10.09 -5.47
CA GLU A 8 -11.81 -11.38 -5.36
C GLU A 8 -10.43 -11.36 -6.03
N ARG A 9 -9.57 -12.29 -5.63
CA ARG A 9 -8.23 -12.40 -6.21
C ARG A 9 -8.26 -12.57 -7.73
N ALA A 10 -9.18 -13.39 -8.23
CA ALA A 10 -9.31 -13.64 -9.67
C ALA A 10 -9.74 -12.40 -10.45
N GLU A 11 -10.54 -11.51 -9.86
CA GLU A 11 -10.94 -10.24 -10.48
C GLU A 11 -9.77 -9.26 -10.55
N LEU A 12 -8.84 -9.30 -9.60
CA LEU A 12 -7.66 -8.44 -9.62
C LEU A 12 -6.62 -8.89 -10.64
N ASP A 13 -6.56 -10.20 -10.93
CA ASP A 13 -5.64 -10.77 -11.91
C ASP A 13 -6.18 -10.65 -13.36
N ASP A 14 -7.48 -10.32 -13.52
CA ASP A 14 -8.13 -10.06 -14.82
C ASP A 14 -8.08 -8.56 -15.19
N PRO A 15 -7.44 -8.17 -16.30
CA PRO A 15 -7.34 -6.76 -16.71
C PRO A 15 -8.69 -6.08 -16.93
N VAL A 16 -9.71 -6.81 -17.41
CA VAL A 16 -11.04 -6.24 -17.66
C VAL A 16 -11.70 -5.85 -16.33
N SER A 17 -11.64 -6.75 -15.35
CA SER A 17 -12.15 -6.51 -14.01
C SER A 17 -11.36 -5.43 -13.27
N GLY A 18 -10.03 -5.40 -13.39
CA GLY A 18 -9.18 -4.34 -12.83
C GLY A 18 -9.55 -2.95 -13.35
N ALA A 19 -9.72 -2.81 -14.67
CA ALA A 19 -10.19 -1.59 -15.32
C ALA A 19 -11.56 -1.14 -14.81
N ARG A 20 -12.52 -2.07 -14.72
CA ARG A 20 -13.88 -1.80 -14.22
C ARG A 20 -13.84 -1.26 -12.79
N ILE A 21 -13.12 -1.92 -11.89
CA ILE A 21 -13.00 -1.49 -10.48
C ILE A 21 -12.41 -0.09 -10.41
N ALA A 22 -11.38 0.22 -11.21
CA ALA A 22 -10.78 1.55 -11.22
C ALA A 22 -11.76 2.64 -11.70
N ASP A 23 -12.63 2.34 -12.67
CA ASP A 23 -13.66 3.29 -13.13
C ASP A 23 -14.80 3.45 -12.13
N GLU A 24 -15.18 2.41 -11.40
CA GLU A 24 -16.10 2.51 -10.27
C GLU A 24 -15.54 3.42 -9.18
N ILE A 25 -14.25 3.25 -8.85
CA ILE A 25 -13.55 4.11 -7.89
C ILE A 25 -13.52 5.55 -8.39
N ARG A 26 -13.17 5.77 -9.65
CA ARG A 26 -13.19 7.11 -10.28
C ARG A 26 -14.56 7.77 -10.15
N SER A 27 -15.63 7.02 -10.42
CA SER A 27 -17.00 7.52 -10.36
C SER A 27 -17.42 7.93 -8.95
N ALA A 28 -16.81 7.31 -7.92
CA ALA A 28 -16.99 7.70 -6.52
C ALA A 28 -16.16 8.93 -6.11
N ALA A 29 -15.27 9.42 -6.98
CA ALA A 29 -14.44 10.61 -6.81
C ALA A 29 -13.70 10.71 -5.45
N PRO A 30 -12.94 9.69 -5.01
CA PRO A 30 -12.20 9.76 -3.76
C PRO A 30 -10.96 10.66 -3.89
N THR A 31 -10.72 11.50 -2.89
CA THR A 31 -9.42 12.20 -2.77
C THR A 31 -8.30 11.23 -2.40
N VAL A 32 -8.59 10.27 -1.51
CA VAL A 32 -7.63 9.27 -1.02
C VAL A 32 -8.20 7.88 -1.24
N LEU A 33 -7.44 7.02 -1.92
CA LEU A 33 -7.73 5.60 -2.09
C LEU A 33 -6.78 4.77 -1.22
N VAL A 34 -7.34 4.06 -0.25
CA VAL A 34 -6.60 3.15 0.62
C VAL A 34 -6.65 1.74 0.04
N VAL A 35 -5.49 1.14 -0.25
CA VAL A 35 -5.39 -0.16 -0.93
C VAL A 35 -4.84 -1.22 0.04
N GLY A 36 -5.69 -2.18 0.41
CA GLY A 36 -5.40 -3.22 1.40
C GLY A 36 -5.19 -4.63 0.83
N LEU A 37 -4.61 -4.78 -0.37
CA LEU A 37 -4.53 -6.06 -1.08
C LEU A 37 -3.30 -6.92 -0.70
N GLY A 38 -2.39 -6.36 0.10
CA GLY A 38 -1.14 -7.00 0.49
C GLY A 38 -0.08 -7.01 -0.62
N LYS A 39 1.18 -7.16 -0.21
CA LYS A 39 2.32 -7.20 -1.14
C LYS A 39 2.40 -8.56 -1.85
N PRO A 40 2.68 -8.62 -3.17
CA PRO A 40 2.97 -7.51 -4.09
C PRO A 40 1.75 -6.93 -4.82
N ARG A 41 0.56 -7.47 -4.58
CA ARG A 41 -0.62 -7.17 -5.39
C ARG A 41 -1.08 -5.72 -5.25
N GLN A 42 -1.02 -5.16 -4.05
CA GLN A 42 -1.40 -3.76 -3.85
C GLN A 42 -0.50 -2.82 -4.67
N GLU A 43 0.81 -3.08 -4.74
CA GLU A 43 1.73 -2.28 -5.55
C GLU A 43 1.47 -2.46 -7.03
N GLN A 44 1.23 -3.69 -7.49
CA GLN A 44 0.91 -4.00 -8.88
C GLN A 44 -0.40 -3.35 -9.32
N TRP A 45 -1.47 -3.48 -8.53
CA TRP A 45 -2.75 -2.87 -8.86
C TRP A 45 -2.66 -1.34 -8.88
N ILE A 46 -1.91 -0.74 -7.96
CA ILE A 46 -1.65 0.71 -7.97
C ILE A 46 -0.86 1.13 -9.21
N ASP A 47 0.14 0.36 -9.62
CA ASP A 47 0.94 0.62 -10.82
C ASP A 47 0.09 0.54 -12.09
N ASP A 48 -0.71 -0.53 -12.22
CA ASP A 48 -1.52 -0.80 -13.40
C ASP A 48 -2.75 0.13 -13.49
N TRP A 49 -3.41 0.42 -12.36
CA TRP A 49 -4.74 1.02 -12.33
C TRP A 49 -4.89 2.25 -11.43
N GLY A 50 -3.87 2.58 -10.63
CA GLY A 50 -3.94 3.67 -9.66
C GLY A 50 -4.26 5.02 -10.31
N THR A 51 -3.59 5.37 -11.41
CA THR A 51 -3.88 6.58 -12.20
C THR A 51 -5.30 6.56 -12.77
N ARG A 52 -5.81 5.39 -13.16
CA ARG A 52 -7.18 5.21 -13.65
C ARG A 52 -8.20 5.46 -12.55
N SER A 53 -7.89 5.28 -11.27
CA SER A 53 -8.83 5.59 -10.19
C SER A 53 -9.11 7.09 -10.02
N SER A 54 -8.30 7.98 -10.60
CA SER A 54 -8.30 9.44 -10.39
C SER A 54 -8.11 9.93 -8.94
N ALA A 55 -7.82 9.03 -8.00
CA ALA A 55 -7.53 9.43 -6.63
C ALA A 55 -6.24 10.25 -6.58
N ALA A 56 -6.26 11.37 -5.87
CA ALA A 56 -5.08 12.23 -5.71
C ALA A 56 -3.98 11.53 -4.88
N VAL A 57 -4.38 10.69 -3.93
CA VAL A 57 -3.46 9.90 -3.09
C VAL A 57 -3.82 8.43 -3.15
N LEU A 58 -2.83 7.60 -3.51
CA LEU A 58 -2.90 6.14 -3.52
C LEU A 58 -2.09 5.62 -2.33
N LEU A 59 -2.78 5.12 -1.30
CA LEU A 59 -2.16 4.71 -0.05
C LEU A 59 -2.16 3.18 0.10
N PRO A 60 -1.04 2.49 -0.20
CA PRO A 60 -0.90 1.07 0.09
C PRO A 60 -0.87 0.85 1.61
N PHE A 61 -1.93 0.27 2.15
CA PHE A 61 -2.16 0.20 3.60
C PHE A 61 -1.51 -1.01 4.25
N GLY A 62 -1.40 -2.12 3.51
CA GLY A 62 -0.81 -3.37 4.00
C GLY A 62 -1.33 -3.78 5.40
N ALA A 63 -0.42 -4.12 6.30
CA ALA A 63 -0.75 -4.57 7.65
C ALA A 63 -1.17 -3.44 8.61
N ALA A 64 -1.29 -2.19 8.15
CA ALA A 64 -1.78 -1.10 9.00
C ALA A 64 -3.22 -1.36 9.47
N ALA A 65 -4.05 -1.98 8.62
CA ALA A 65 -5.40 -2.40 9.00
C ALA A 65 -5.40 -3.36 10.19
N ASP A 66 -4.49 -4.34 10.19
CA ASP A 66 -4.38 -5.33 11.26
C ASP A 66 -4.04 -4.69 12.61
N PHE A 67 -3.17 -3.67 12.60
CA PHE A 67 -2.83 -2.92 13.81
C PHE A 67 -4.00 -2.08 14.31
N VAL A 68 -4.74 -1.42 13.41
CA VAL A 68 -5.94 -0.63 13.79
C VAL A 68 -7.06 -1.54 14.31
N ALA A 69 -7.20 -2.74 13.73
CA ALA A 69 -8.16 -3.74 14.16
C ALA A 69 -7.75 -4.47 15.47
N GLY A 70 -6.54 -4.23 15.97
CA GLY A 70 -6.01 -4.90 17.17
C GLY A 70 -5.74 -6.39 16.99
N THR A 71 -5.69 -6.88 15.74
CA THR A 71 -5.45 -8.30 15.43
C THR A 71 -3.96 -8.66 15.47
N VAL A 72 -3.08 -7.66 15.43
CA VAL A 72 -1.63 -7.82 15.55
C VAL A 72 -1.10 -6.87 16.63
N GLU A 73 -0.29 -7.41 17.54
CA GLU A 73 0.39 -6.62 18.56
C GLU A 73 1.57 -5.84 17.95
N ARG A 74 1.61 -4.53 18.19
CA ARG A 74 2.75 -3.68 17.78
C ARG A 74 3.97 -3.96 18.65
N ALA A 75 5.16 -3.74 18.09
CA ALA A 75 6.37 -3.89 18.88
C ALA A 75 6.42 -2.88 20.05
N PRO A 76 7.01 -3.21 21.20
CA PRO A 76 7.22 -2.24 22.28
C PRO A 76 8.01 -1.01 21.79
N GLU A 77 7.81 0.16 22.40
CA GLU A 77 8.38 1.43 21.92
C GLU A 77 9.90 1.40 21.70
N ARG A 78 10.66 0.66 22.53
CA ARG A 78 12.11 0.51 22.38
C ARG A 78 12.51 -0.09 21.03
N TRP A 79 11.72 -1.04 20.51
CA TRP A 79 11.94 -1.67 19.21
C TRP A 79 11.54 -0.74 18.07
N GLN A 80 10.45 0.01 18.24
CA GLN A 80 10.02 1.01 17.26
C GLN A 80 11.08 2.11 17.10
N ARG A 81 11.52 2.71 18.22
CA ARG A 81 12.50 3.81 18.25
C ARG A 81 13.89 3.42 17.76
N SER A 82 14.27 2.14 17.86
CA SER A 82 15.53 1.62 17.34
C SER A 82 15.47 1.19 15.86
N GLY A 83 14.30 1.28 15.22
CA GLY A 83 14.10 0.79 13.85
C GLY A 83 14.13 -0.74 13.75
N LEU A 84 14.01 -1.46 14.87
CA LEU A 84 14.06 -2.92 14.96
C LEU A 84 12.67 -3.58 15.02
N GLU A 85 11.60 -2.83 14.80
CA GLU A 85 10.23 -3.37 14.78
C GLU A 85 10.06 -4.52 13.76
N TRP A 86 10.77 -4.47 12.63
CA TRP A 86 10.79 -5.58 11.66
C TRP A 86 11.33 -6.88 12.27
N LEU A 87 12.35 -6.80 13.13
CA LEU A 87 12.96 -7.97 13.77
C LEU A 87 12.03 -8.55 14.84
N TYR A 88 11.39 -7.69 15.63
CA TYR A 88 10.37 -8.12 16.58
C TYR A 88 9.23 -8.88 15.88
N ARG A 89 8.75 -8.36 14.74
CA ARG A 89 7.71 -9.05 13.94
C ARG A 89 8.22 -10.38 13.37
N LEU A 90 9.47 -10.43 12.91
CA LEU A 90 10.07 -11.68 12.42
C LEU A 90 10.13 -12.76 13.50
N GLN A 91 10.41 -12.38 14.76
CA GLN A 91 10.42 -13.31 15.89
C GLN A 91 9.03 -13.88 16.17
N GLN A 92 7.97 -13.08 16.03
CA GLN A 92 6.60 -13.54 16.21
C GLN A 92 6.12 -14.45 15.07
N GLU A 93 6.50 -14.14 13.82
CA GLU A 93 5.98 -14.85 12.64
C GLU A 93 7.08 -15.30 11.68
N PRO A 94 8.03 -16.15 12.14
CA PRO A 94 9.25 -16.47 11.39
C PRO A 94 8.94 -17.14 10.06
N ARG A 95 7.98 -18.08 10.03
CA ARG A 95 7.58 -18.79 8.80
C ARG A 95 7.00 -17.84 7.75
N ARG A 96 6.24 -16.83 8.17
CA ARG A 96 5.58 -15.89 7.28
C ARG A 96 6.53 -14.80 6.78
N LEU A 97 7.40 -14.28 7.65
CA LEU A 97 8.18 -13.07 7.39
C LEU A 97 9.64 -13.32 7.00
N ALA A 98 10.22 -14.50 7.25
CA ALA A 98 11.63 -14.76 6.96
C ALA A 98 11.99 -14.51 5.49
N ARG A 99 11.20 -15.05 4.54
CA ARG A 99 11.44 -14.79 3.11
C ARG A 99 11.31 -13.31 2.77
N ARG A 100 10.32 -12.62 3.33
CA ARG A 100 10.08 -11.19 3.07
C ARG A 100 11.23 -10.32 3.55
N TYR A 101 11.78 -10.58 4.74
CA TYR A 101 12.79 -9.71 5.34
C TYR A 101 14.22 -10.13 5.03
N LEU A 102 14.52 -11.43 5.01
CA LEU A 102 15.89 -11.91 4.85
C LEU A 102 16.27 -12.17 3.39
N ILE A 103 15.29 -12.49 2.53
CA ILE A 103 15.55 -12.79 1.11
C ILE A 103 15.15 -11.60 0.22
N GLN A 104 13.93 -11.09 0.37
CA GLN A 104 13.43 -10.00 -0.49
C GLN A 104 13.88 -8.60 -0.02
N GLY A 105 14.12 -8.44 1.29
CA GLY A 105 14.50 -7.17 1.91
C GLY A 105 15.85 -6.62 1.44
N PRO A 106 16.97 -7.39 1.52
CA PRO A 106 18.29 -6.86 1.22
C PRO A 106 18.43 -6.34 -0.22
N PRO A 107 17.93 -7.05 -1.27
CA PRO A 107 17.93 -6.51 -2.62
C PRO A 107 17.08 -5.23 -2.77
N ALA A 108 15.97 -5.12 -2.04
CA ALA A 108 15.15 -3.90 -2.05
C ALA A 108 15.88 -2.72 -1.40
N LEU A 109 16.57 -2.95 -0.28
CA LEU A 109 17.38 -1.94 0.39
C LEU A 109 18.56 -1.46 -0.48
N ALA A 110 19.24 -2.40 -1.16
CA ALA A 110 20.32 -2.06 -2.09
C ALA A 110 19.81 -1.17 -3.24
N ARG A 111 18.67 -1.53 -3.85
CA ARG A 111 18.02 -0.70 -4.89
C ARG A 111 17.62 0.67 -4.35
N LEU A 112 17.04 0.75 -3.16
CA LEU A 112 16.65 2.01 -2.55
C LEU A 112 17.85 2.93 -2.28
N ARG A 113 18.98 2.36 -1.83
CA ARG A 113 20.22 3.13 -1.61
C ARG A 113 20.87 3.60 -2.90
N ALA A 114 20.74 2.83 -3.98
CA ALA A 114 21.27 3.18 -5.29
C ALA A 114 20.32 4.12 -6.08
N ALA A 115 19.03 4.15 -5.73
CA ALA A 115 18.06 5.00 -6.36
C ALA A 115 18.33 6.47 -5.98
N THR A 116 18.39 7.33 -7.00
CA THR A 116 18.26 8.77 -6.79
C THR A 116 16.77 9.08 -6.73
N ILE A 117 16.31 9.71 -5.65
CA ILE A 117 14.94 10.24 -5.60
C ILE A 117 14.92 11.41 -6.59
N GLY A 118 14.33 11.22 -7.76
CA GLY A 118 13.99 12.34 -8.64
C GLY A 118 12.99 13.27 -7.95
N GLU A 119 12.89 14.52 -8.40
CA GLU A 119 11.85 15.43 -7.90
C GLU A 119 10.48 14.77 -8.03
N ILE A 120 9.87 14.46 -6.88
CA ILE A 120 8.46 14.13 -6.83
C ILE A 120 7.75 15.45 -7.07
N THR A 121 7.38 15.72 -8.32
CA THR A 121 6.46 16.81 -8.61
C THR A 121 5.14 16.42 -7.97
N SER A 122 4.88 16.91 -6.76
CA SER A 122 3.53 16.85 -6.22
C SER A 122 2.65 17.57 -7.22
N PRO A 123 1.55 16.96 -7.71
CA PRO A 123 0.50 17.77 -8.31
C PRO A 123 0.16 18.88 -7.31
N ALA A 124 -0.15 20.08 -7.84
CA ALA A 124 -0.42 21.27 -7.04
C ALA A 124 -1.23 20.92 -5.79
N ALA A 125 -0.81 21.49 -4.65
CA ALA A 125 -1.42 21.21 -3.35
C ALA A 125 -2.95 21.23 -3.46
N PHE A 126 -3.59 20.20 -2.93
CA PHE A 126 -5.05 20.11 -2.89
C PHE A 126 -5.60 21.29 -2.08
N GLU A 127 -6.17 22.29 -2.74
CA GLU A 127 -6.85 23.40 -2.09
C GLU A 127 -8.18 22.89 -1.51
N PRO A 128 -8.53 23.19 -0.25
CA PRO A 128 -9.79 22.78 0.34
C PRO A 128 -10.97 23.46 -0.38
N GLY A 129 -11.48 22.83 -1.43
CA GLY A 129 -12.54 23.40 -2.27
C GLY A 129 -12.48 22.97 -3.73
N ASP A 130 -11.31 22.56 -4.21
CA ASP A 130 -11.14 22.01 -5.55
C ASP A 130 -11.68 20.57 -5.58
N ARG A 131 -12.98 20.44 -5.84
CA ARG A 131 -13.51 19.20 -6.39
C ARG A 131 -13.35 19.25 -7.92
N PRO A 132 -12.91 18.16 -8.57
CA PRO A 132 -13.02 18.05 -10.01
C PRO A 132 -14.49 18.10 -10.47
#